data_AF-A0AAW4W2T9-F1
#
_entry.id   AF-A0AAW4W2T9-F1
#
_cell.length_a   1.000
_cell.length_b   1.000
_cell.length_c   1.000
_cell.angle_alpha   90.00
_cell.angle_beta   90.00
_cell.angle_gamma   90.00
#
_symmetry.space_group_name_H-M   'P 1'
#
loop_
_entity.id
_entity.type
_entity.pdbx_description
1 polymer ?
#
loop_
_entity_poly.entity_id
_entity_poly.type
_entity_poly.pdbx_seq_one_letter_code
_entity_poly.pdbx_strand_id
1 'polypeptide(L)' 'MDIVYQDNKHYLSKSMSFSSPSAAACFVLGTSANGWTEWKDKSGRTLDELFRRQAEKA' A
#
# COMPACT_ATOMS: atom_id res chain seq x y z
N MET A 1 13.35 17.02 -2.00
CA MET A 1 13.39 15.58 -1.66
C MET A 1 11.95 15.10 -1.68
N ASP A 2 11.64 13.99 -2.34
CA ASP A 2 10.26 13.51 -2.45
C ASP A 2 9.76 12.85 -1.16
N ILE A 3 10.67 12.51 -0.25
CA ILE A 3 10.38 12.03 1.11
C ILE A 3 10.70 13.15 2.11
N VAL A 4 9.75 13.45 2.99
CA VAL A 4 9.84 14.47 4.04
C VAL A 4 9.78 13.78 5.41
N TYR A 5 10.61 14.21 6.36
CA TYR A 5 10.59 13.69 7.73
C TYR A 5 9.86 14.69 8.65
N GLN A 6 8.75 14.27 9.24
CA GLN A 6 7.92 15.04 10.16
C GLN A 6 7.31 14.11 11.22
N ASP A 7 7.10 14.60 12.44
CA ASP A 7 6.45 13.83 13.53
C ASP A 7 7.00 12.42 13.74
N ASN A 8 8.34 12.28 13.65
CA ASN A 8 9.05 11.00 13.75
C ASN A 8 8.63 9.95 12.69
N LYS A 9 8.16 10.40 11.52
CA LYS A 9 7.71 9.58 10.40
C LYS A 9 8.22 10.13 9.08
N HIS A 10 8.30 9.25 8.07
CA HIS A 10 8.60 9.62 6.70
C HIS A 10 7.32 9.70 5.87
N TYR A 11 7.15 10.79 5.14
CA TYR A 11 6.00 11.05 4.28
C TYR A 11 6.46 11.21 2.83
N LEU A 12 5.76 10.54 1.92
CA LEU A 12 5.94 10.78 0.49
C LEU A 12 5.15 12.04 0.09
N SER A 13 5.86 13.07 -0.35
CA SER A 13 5.31 14.40 -0.69
C SER A 13 4.75 14.51 -2.12
N LYS A 14 4.88 13.43 -2.92
CA LYS A 14 4.36 13.35 -4.28
C LYS A 14 3.70 12.02 -4.53
N SER A 15 2.68 12.01 -5.39
CA SER A 15 2.09 10.76 -5.88
C SER A 15 3.10 10.00 -6.74
N MET A 16 3.24 8.70 -6.49
CA MET A 16 4.11 7.80 -7.24
C MET A 16 3.31 6.59 -7.70
N SER A 17 3.48 6.21 -8.97
CA SER A 17 2.88 5.01 -9.54
C SER A 17 3.83 3.82 -9.39
N PHE A 18 3.28 2.66 -9.08
CA PHE A 18 4.02 1.41 -8.97
C PHE A 18 3.39 0.36 -9.89
N SER A 19 4.20 -0.59 -10.36
CA SER A 19 3.75 -1.69 -11.23
C SER A 19 2.84 -2.69 -10.53
N SER A 20 2.84 -2.73 -9.20
CA SER A 20 1.98 -3.60 -8.40
C SER A 20 1.78 -3.07 -6.97
N PRO A 21 0.74 -3.53 -6.26
CA PRO A 21 0.57 -3.23 -4.84
C PRO A 21 1.77 -3.67 -3.99
N SER A 22 2.40 -4.81 -4.32
CA SER A 22 3.59 -5.30 -3.61
C SER A 22 4.81 -4.42 -3.84
N ALA A 23 5.01 -3.89 -5.06
CA ALA A 23 6.11 -2.96 -5.32
C ALA A 23 5.98 -1.68 -4.48
N ALA A 24 4.76 -1.16 -4.32
CA ALA A 24 4.51 -0.04 -3.42
C ALA A 24 4.78 -0.40 -1.94
N ALA A 25 4.39 -1.61 -1.51
CA ALA A 25 4.60 -2.05 -0.13
C ALA A 25 6.08 -2.24 0.20
N CYS A 26 6.85 -2.84 -0.70
CA CYS A 26 8.30 -2.98 -0.57
C CYS A 26 9.01 -1.62 -0.48
N PHE A 27 8.54 -0.63 -1.25
CA PHE A 27 9.07 0.73 -1.19
C PHE A 27 8.87 1.37 0.18
N VAL A 28 7.68 1.24 0.78
CA VAL A 28 7.38 1.84 2.10
C VAL A 28 8.05 1.09 3.25
N LEU A 29 8.07 -0.24 3.21
CA LEU A 29 8.54 -1.07 4.32
C LEU A 29 10.04 -1.39 4.25
N GLY A 30 10.69 -1.20 3.11
CA GLY A 30 12.10 -1.52 2.90
C GLY A 30 12.42 -3.03 2.90
N THR A 31 11.40 -3.88 2.82
CA THR A 31 11.52 -5.34 2.81
C THR A 31 10.56 -5.97 1.81
N SER A 32 10.73 -7.26 1.52
CA SER A 32 9.74 -8.02 0.76
C SER A 32 8.39 -8.00 1.49
N ALA A 33 7.34 -7.55 0.80
CA ALA A 33 6.02 -7.38 1.37
C ALA A 33 4.90 -7.76 0.39
N ASN A 34 3.81 -8.30 0.92
CA ASN A 34 2.63 -8.65 0.14
C ASN A 34 1.63 -7.49 0.14
N GLY A 35 1.64 -6.67 -0.92
CA GLY A 35 0.75 -5.50 -1.00
C GLY A 35 -0.74 -5.84 -0.89
N TRP A 36 -1.15 -7.05 -1.26
CA TRP A 36 -2.55 -7.45 -1.16
C TRP A 36 -3.06 -7.50 0.28
N THR A 37 -2.19 -7.73 1.26
CA THR A 37 -2.52 -7.83 2.70
C THR A 37 -2.06 -6.61 3.51
N GLU A 38 -1.03 -5.90 3.06
CA GLU A 38 -0.52 -4.70 3.76
C GLU A 38 -1.45 -3.49 3.62
N TRP A 39 -1.99 -3.27 2.43
CA TRP A 39 -2.82 -2.10 2.15
C TRP A 39 -4.25 -2.32 2.64
N LYS A 40 -4.71 -1.46 3.56
CA LYS A 40 -6.03 -1.53 4.19
C LYS A 40 -6.82 -0.24 4.04
N ASP A 41 -8.14 -0.37 3.90
CA ASP A 41 -9.05 0.77 3.96
C ASP A 41 -9.26 1.26 5.40
N LYS A 42 -10.08 2.32 5.56
CA LYS A 42 -10.42 2.89 6.88
C LYS A 42 -11.14 1.90 7.81
N SER A 43 -11.73 0.85 7.26
CA SER A 43 -12.41 -0.21 8.00
C SER A 43 -11.50 -1.41 8.28
N GLY A 44 -10.22 -1.34 7.91
CA GLY A 44 -9.23 -2.40 8.10
C GLY A 44 -9.27 -3.52 7.06
N ARG A 45 -10.10 -3.40 6.01
CA ARG A 45 -10.21 -4.40 4.93
C ARG A 45 -9.06 -4.27 3.96
N THR A 46 -8.46 -5.39 3.61
CA THR A 46 -7.31 -5.50 2.70
C THR A 46 -7.70 -5.32 1.23
N LEU A 47 -6.73 -5.00 0.36
CA LEU A 47 -6.98 -4.97 -1.09
C LEU A 47 -7.44 -6.32 -1.64
N ASP A 48 -6.96 -7.43 -1.08
CA ASP A 48 -7.43 -8.77 -1.46
C ASP A 48 -8.94 -8.92 -1.25
N GLU A 49 -9.43 -8.52 -0.08
CA GLU A 49 -10.85 -8.56 0.27
C GLU A 49 -11.69 -7.59 -0.56
N LEU A 50 -11.14 -6.43 -0.90
CA LEU A 50 -11.87 -5.39 -1.63
C LEU A 50 -11.97 -5.69 -3.13
N PHE A 51 -10.93 -6.23 -3.76
CA PHE A 51 -10.87 -6.32 -5.23
C PHE A 51 -10.91 -7.74 -5.76
N ARG A 52 -10.24 -8.69 -5.09
CA ARG A 52 -10.15 -10.08 -5.58
C ARG A 52 -11.34 -10.91 -5.13
N ARG A 53 -11.70 -10.83 -3.85
CA ARG A 53 -12.83 -11.58 -3.29
C ARG A 53 -14.20 -11.02 -3.66
N GLN A 54 -14.29 -9.76 -4.10
CA GLN A 54 -15.53 -9.22 -4.65
C GLN A 54 -15.81 -9.73 -6.08
N ALA A 55 -14.77 -9.98 -6.88
CA ALA A 55 -14.92 -10.54 -8.21
C ALA A 55 -15.45 -11.99 -8.19
N GLU A 56 -15.29 -12.71 -7.08
CA GLU A 56 -15.80 -14.08 -6.90
C GLU A 56 -17.29 -14.12 -6.50
N LYS A 57 -17.87 -12.98 -6.11
CA LYS A 57 -19.27 -12.88 -5.65
C LYS A 57 -20.22 -12.27 -6.70
N ALA A 58 -19.70 -11.87 -7.85
CA ALA A 58 -20.46 -11.33 -8.97
C ALA A 58 -20.65 -12.40 -10.05
#